data_AF-A0A8X6Q4G8-F1
#
_entry.id   AF-A0A8X6Q4G8-F1
#
_cell.length_a   1.000
_cell.length_b   1.000
_cell.length_c   1.000
_cell.angle_alpha   90.00
_cell.angle_beta   90.00
_cell.angle_gamma   90.00
#
_symmetry.space_group_name_H-M   'P 1'
#
loop_
_entity.id
_entity.type
_entity.pdbx_description
1 polymer ?
#
loop_
_entity_poly.entity_id
_entity_poly.type
_entity_poly.pdbx_seq_one_letter_code
_entity_poly.pdbx_strand_id
1 'polypeptide(L)'
;MPSSLEELAINLKSDQFRNVRSFISDDKVSLMRKGCFPYDYVSDVEKLNDICLPLKEKFYSRLNDEDITDDDYQHAKHMWNAFNIKSLGDYSDFYVKTNVLLLSNIFENFRSVCMKAYNLDPVWYYTAPGLSWDSMLKLTNVKIELLMDYDMYLFIEKGIQGGISQCCIRCARANNKFLPNFEPSKLQNFLLCLDANNLYGWAMSQPLLLNNFKWVDFLDVDHINENGEKAYILEVDLEYPESLHDYHSELPLAP
;
A
#
# COMPACT_ATOMS: atom_id res chain seq x y z
N MET A 1 -3.02 -1.47 -3.31
CA MET A 1 -3.46 -1.46 -1.91
C MET A 1 -3.01 -2.75 -1.24
N PRO A 2 -1.86 -2.76 -0.56
CA PRO A 2 -1.43 -3.91 0.23
C PRO A 2 -2.15 -3.86 1.59
N SER A 3 -3.46 -4.11 1.59
CA SER A 3 -4.25 -4.28 2.81
C SER A 3 -4.45 -5.78 3.09
N SER A 4 -4.57 -6.14 4.36
CA SER A 4 -4.78 -7.53 4.74
C SER A 4 -6.16 -8.02 4.28
N LEU A 5 -6.32 -9.33 4.10
CA LEU A 5 -7.62 -9.94 3.78
C LEU A 5 -8.70 -9.56 4.80
N GLU A 6 -8.31 -9.39 6.06
CA GLU A 6 -9.20 -9.01 7.16
C GLU A 6 -9.76 -7.60 6.97
N GLU A 7 -8.89 -6.64 6.71
CA GLU A 7 -9.26 -5.24 6.48
C GLU A 7 -10.16 -5.12 5.23
N LEU A 8 -9.84 -5.87 4.18
CA LEU A 8 -10.63 -5.89 2.95
C LEU A 8 -11.99 -6.58 3.15
N ALA A 9 -12.06 -7.63 3.97
CA ALA A 9 -13.30 -8.32 4.26
C ALA A 9 -14.28 -7.46 5.08
N ILE A 10 -13.78 -6.62 5.99
CA ILE A 10 -14.59 -5.68 6.79
C ILE A 10 -15.32 -4.67 5.89
N ASN A 11 -14.72 -4.29 4.77
CA ASN A 11 -15.30 -3.33 3.82
C ASN A 11 -16.43 -3.94 2.96
N LEU A 12 -16.64 -5.26 3.01
CA LEU A 12 -17.73 -5.90 2.29
C LEU A 12 -19.07 -5.69 2.99
N LYS A 13 -20.06 -5.24 2.23
CA LYS A 13 -21.46 -5.20 2.65
C LYS A 13 -22.09 -6.58 2.53
N SER A 14 -23.16 -6.83 3.28
CA SER A 14 -23.84 -8.13 3.34
C SER A 14 -24.36 -8.64 1.98
N ASP A 15 -24.68 -7.75 1.05
CA ASP A 15 -25.10 -8.04 -0.32
C ASP A 15 -23.95 -8.42 -1.27
N GLN A 16 -22.71 -8.14 -0.86
CA GLN A 16 -21.50 -8.44 -1.62
C GLN A 16 -20.94 -9.84 -1.31
N PHE A 17 -21.55 -10.57 -0.36
CA PHE A 17 -21.14 -11.94 0.00
C PHE A 17 -21.64 -13.05 -0.96
N ARG A 18 -21.78 -12.75 -2.26
CA ARG A 18 -22.48 -13.62 -3.22
C ARG A 18 -21.87 -15.03 -3.34
N ASN A 19 -20.55 -15.13 -3.45
CA ASN A 19 -19.91 -16.44 -3.60
C ASN A 19 -19.97 -17.21 -2.28
N VAL A 20 -19.74 -16.54 -1.15
CA VAL A 20 -19.87 -17.14 0.19
C VAL A 20 -21.27 -17.73 0.39
N ARG A 21 -22.35 -16.99 0.07
CA ARG A 21 -23.74 -17.47 0.17
C ARG A 21 -24.03 -18.68 -0.72
N SER A 22 -23.24 -18.91 -1.76
CA SER A 22 -23.40 -20.06 -2.65
C SER A 22 -22.85 -21.36 -2.05
N PHE A 23 -21.95 -21.27 -1.05
CA PHE A 23 -21.29 -22.43 -0.43
C PHE A 23 -21.54 -22.57 1.08
N ILE A 24 -22.01 -21.52 1.74
CA ILE A 24 -22.25 -21.45 3.18
C ILE A 24 -23.70 -21.01 3.40
N SER A 25 -24.37 -21.66 4.36
CA SER A 25 -25.76 -21.37 4.69
C SER A 25 -25.91 -19.94 5.21
N ASP A 26 -27.00 -19.26 4.81
CA ASP A 26 -27.21 -17.83 5.08
C ASP A 26 -27.15 -17.46 6.56
N ASP A 27 -27.55 -18.37 7.46
CA ASP A 27 -27.47 -18.21 8.92
C ASP A 27 -26.03 -18.13 9.44
N LYS A 28 -25.05 -18.65 8.69
CA LYS A 28 -23.63 -18.69 9.05
C LYS A 28 -22.76 -17.69 8.28
N VAL A 29 -23.34 -16.96 7.33
CA VAL A 29 -22.60 -15.94 6.55
C VAL A 29 -22.11 -14.80 7.45
N SER A 30 -22.86 -14.46 8.49
CA SER A 30 -22.47 -13.46 9.49
C SER A 30 -21.23 -13.85 10.30
N LEU A 31 -20.86 -15.12 10.31
CA LEU A 31 -19.64 -15.63 10.96
C LEU A 31 -18.41 -15.48 10.06
N MET A 32 -18.57 -15.02 8.81
CA MET A 32 -17.49 -14.97 7.84
C MET A 32 -16.63 -13.74 8.02
N ARG A 33 -15.50 -13.96 8.70
CA ARG A 33 -14.33 -13.08 8.71
C ARG A 33 -13.07 -13.90 8.43
N LYS A 34 -11.92 -13.24 8.30
CA LYS A 34 -10.63 -13.94 8.18
C LYS A 34 -10.46 -14.85 9.40
N GLY A 35 -10.22 -16.14 9.14
CA GLY A 35 -9.94 -17.11 10.20
C GLY A 35 -8.50 -17.04 10.69
N CYS A 36 -8.19 -17.82 11.72
CA CYS A 36 -6.83 -18.09 12.18
C CYS A 36 -6.48 -19.57 11.96
N PHE A 37 -5.20 -19.88 11.83
CA PHE A 37 -4.73 -21.24 11.65
C PHE A 37 -3.39 -21.44 12.36
N PRO A 38 -3.16 -22.55 13.10
CA PRO A 38 -1.95 -22.75 13.87
C PRO A 38 -0.82 -23.31 12.99
N TYR A 39 -0.23 -22.46 12.15
CA TYR A 39 0.78 -22.86 11.15
C TYR A 39 1.98 -23.58 11.77
N ASP A 40 2.54 -23.02 12.85
CA ASP A 40 3.73 -23.59 13.51
C ASP A 40 3.45 -24.88 14.28
N TYR A 41 2.18 -25.19 14.57
CA TYR A 41 1.79 -26.45 15.20
C TYR A 41 1.78 -27.63 14.23
N VAL A 42 1.45 -27.38 12.96
CA VAL A 42 1.37 -28.41 11.92
C VAL A 42 2.78 -28.71 11.39
N SER A 43 3.54 -29.47 12.17
CA SER A 43 4.91 -29.91 11.81
C SER A 43 4.97 -31.03 10.79
N ASP A 44 3.88 -31.79 10.67
CA ASP A 44 3.77 -32.99 9.86
C ASP A 44 2.29 -33.25 9.52
N VAL A 45 2.06 -34.16 8.56
CA VAL A 45 0.71 -34.49 8.08
C VAL A 45 -0.12 -35.21 9.15
N GLU A 46 0.50 -35.92 10.10
CA GLU A 46 -0.24 -36.67 11.11
C GLU A 46 -0.99 -35.73 12.07
N LYS A 47 -0.46 -34.52 12.31
CA LYS A 47 -1.13 -33.46 13.07
C LYS A 47 -2.49 -33.06 12.51
N LEU A 48 -2.73 -33.22 11.21
CA LEU A 48 -4.03 -32.95 10.62
C LEU A 48 -5.11 -33.95 11.08
N ASN A 49 -4.71 -35.11 11.59
CA ASN A 49 -5.65 -36.09 12.16
C ASN A 49 -6.07 -35.76 13.60
N ASP A 50 -5.53 -34.70 14.21
CA ASP A 50 -5.90 -34.28 15.57
C ASP A 50 -7.40 -33.96 15.62
N ILE A 51 -8.12 -34.63 16.52
CA ILE A 51 -9.58 -34.53 16.66
C ILE A 51 -10.05 -33.34 17.52
N CYS A 52 -9.12 -32.53 18.01
CA CYS A 52 -9.40 -31.36 18.81
C CYS A 52 -8.65 -30.15 18.27
N LEU A 53 -9.26 -28.97 18.44
CA LEU A 53 -8.59 -27.71 18.16
C LEU A 53 -7.39 -27.55 19.13
N PRO A 54 -6.18 -27.26 18.62
CA PRO A 54 -5.01 -27.05 19.47
C PRO A 54 -5.22 -25.95 20.52
N LEU A 55 -4.47 -26.04 21.63
CA LEU A 55 -4.48 -25.01 22.66
C LEU A 55 -4.05 -23.65 22.10
N LYS A 56 -4.47 -22.57 22.77
CA LYS A 56 -4.17 -21.19 22.37
C LYS A 56 -2.66 -20.96 22.19
N GLU A 57 -1.82 -21.52 23.07
CA GLU A 57 -0.36 -21.36 22.99
C GLU A 57 0.25 -22.02 21.74
N LYS A 58 -0.49 -22.90 21.06
CA LYS A 58 -0.06 -23.54 19.81
C LYS A 58 -0.38 -22.73 18.56
N PHE A 59 -1.06 -21.58 18.70
CA PHE A 59 -1.32 -20.63 17.62
C PHE A 59 -0.28 -19.51 17.53
N TYR A 60 0.75 -19.53 18.36
CA TYR A 60 1.86 -18.57 18.30
C TYR A 60 2.50 -18.57 16.90
N SER A 61 2.73 -17.37 16.35
CA SER A 61 3.30 -17.14 15.02
C SER A 61 4.77 -16.74 15.15
N ARG A 62 5.68 -17.64 14.79
CA ARG A 62 7.13 -17.34 14.73
C ARG A 62 7.48 -16.29 13.69
N LEU A 63 6.66 -16.16 12.63
CA LEU A 63 6.88 -15.17 11.57
C LEU A 63 6.68 -13.74 12.07
N ASN A 64 5.66 -13.54 12.91
CA ASN A 64 5.30 -12.22 13.44
C ASN A 64 5.78 -12.01 14.89
N ASP A 65 6.35 -13.05 15.53
CA ASP A 65 6.74 -13.06 16.94
C ASP A 65 5.58 -12.65 17.88
N GLU A 66 4.37 -13.20 17.61
CA GLU A 66 3.14 -12.80 18.31
C GLU A 66 2.25 -13.99 18.66
N ASP A 67 1.56 -13.87 19.80
CA ASP A 67 0.47 -14.76 20.20
C ASP A 67 -0.84 -14.38 19.52
N ILE A 68 -1.70 -15.38 19.31
CA ILE A 68 -3.08 -15.13 18.87
C ILE A 68 -3.87 -14.33 19.92
N THR A 69 -4.77 -13.45 19.45
CA THR A 69 -5.71 -12.75 20.32
C THR A 69 -6.72 -13.73 20.95
N ASP A 70 -7.27 -13.38 22.12
CA ASP A 70 -8.34 -14.18 22.73
C ASP A 70 -9.59 -14.24 21.84
N ASP A 71 -9.94 -13.11 21.21
CA ASP A 71 -11.10 -13.01 20.34
C ASP A 71 -11.00 -13.93 19.11
N ASP A 72 -9.82 -14.03 18.49
CA ASP A 72 -9.61 -14.91 17.34
C ASP A 72 -9.61 -16.38 17.73
N TYR A 73 -9.04 -16.73 18.88
CA TYR A 73 -9.09 -18.10 19.37
C TYR A 73 -10.51 -18.53 19.75
N GLN A 74 -11.31 -17.65 20.37
CA GLN A 74 -12.73 -17.93 20.64
C GLN A 74 -13.53 -18.06 19.34
N HIS A 75 -13.22 -17.23 18.34
CA HIS A 75 -13.83 -17.35 17.02
C HIS A 75 -13.48 -18.70 16.37
N ALA A 76 -12.23 -19.16 16.43
CA ALA A 76 -11.84 -20.48 15.93
C ALA A 76 -12.62 -21.62 16.59
N LYS A 77 -12.78 -21.58 17.92
CA LYS A 77 -13.62 -22.54 18.66
C LYS A 77 -15.08 -22.50 18.22
N HIS A 78 -15.63 -21.30 18.03
CA HIS A 78 -16.99 -21.14 17.56
C HIS A 78 -17.16 -21.74 16.15
N MET A 79 -16.23 -21.47 15.23
CA MET A 79 -16.23 -22.05 13.89
C MET A 79 -16.12 -23.57 13.90
N TRP A 80 -15.22 -24.11 14.72
CA TRP A 80 -15.06 -25.56 14.91
C TRP A 80 -16.39 -26.24 15.28
N ASN A 81 -17.09 -25.66 16.25
CA ASN A 81 -18.37 -26.19 16.73
C ASN A 81 -19.51 -25.94 15.72
N ALA A 82 -19.63 -24.72 15.18
CA ALA A 82 -20.72 -24.34 14.29
C ALA A 82 -20.74 -25.13 12.97
N PHE A 83 -19.58 -25.57 12.50
CA PHE A 83 -19.43 -26.35 11.27
C PHE A 83 -19.23 -27.86 11.51
N ASN A 84 -19.33 -28.32 12.76
CA ASN A 84 -19.15 -29.73 13.16
C ASN A 84 -17.84 -30.33 12.64
N ILE A 85 -16.75 -29.57 12.78
CA ILE A 85 -15.41 -29.95 12.32
C ILE A 85 -14.88 -31.09 13.19
N LYS A 86 -14.36 -32.14 12.56
CA LYS A 86 -13.98 -33.39 13.25
C LYS A 86 -12.48 -33.55 13.45
N SER A 87 -11.69 -32.92 12.60
CA SER A 87 -10.24 -33.01 12.60
C SER A 87 -9.61 -31.67 12.25
N LEU A 88 -8.32 -31.49 12.59
CA LEU A 88 -7.55 -30.32 12.21
C LEU A 88 -7.38 -30.21 10.68
N GLY A 89 -7.37 -31.34 9.97
CA GLY A 89 -7.43 -31.41 8.51
C GLY A 89 -8.73 -30.82 7.95
N ASP A 90 -9.88 -31.22 8.50
CA ASP A 90 -11.16 -30.62 8.12
C ASP A 90 -11.18 -29.10 8.41
N TYR A 91 -10.56 -28.67 9.52
CA TYR A 91 -10.41 -27.26 9.84
C TYR A 91 -9.53 -26.52 8.84
N SER A 92 -8.43 -27.13 8.40
CA SER A 92 -7.54 -26.59 7.36
C SER A 92 -8.26 -26.40 6.04
N ASP A 93 -8.97 -27.43 5.58
CA ASP A 93 -9.75 -27.36 4.33
C ASP A 93 -10.83 -26.29 4.41
N PHE A 94 -11.51 -26.21 5.56
CA PHE A 94 -12.50 -25.18 5.81
C PHE A 94 -11.87 -23.77 5.82
N TYR A 95 -10.74 -23.59 6.51
CA TYR A 95 -9.98 -22.34 6.56
C TYR A 95 -9.53 -21.86 5.17
N VAL A 96 -8.97 -22.75 4.36
CA VAL A 96 -8.55 -22.44 3.00
C VAL A 96 -9.77 -22.07 2.15
N LYS A 97 -10.85 -22.85 2.24
CA LYS A 97 -12.09 -22.60 1.50
C LYS A 97 -12.69 -21.23 1.85
N THR A 98 -12.79 -20.87 3.13
CA THR A 98 -13.34 -19.56 3.54
C THR A 98 -12.46 -18.41 3.08
N ASN A 99 -11.13 -18.54 3.17
CA ASN A 99 -10.21 -17.53 2.65
C ASN A 99 -10.37 -17.31 1.13
N VAL A 100 -10.47 -18.39 0.34
CA VAL A 100 -10.70 -18.30 -1.11
C VAL A 100 -12.04 -17.67 -1.43
N LEU A 101 -13.10 -18.05 -0.71
CA LEU A 101 -14.44 -17.47 -0.90
C LEU A 101 -14.47 -15.97 -0.56
N LEU A 102 -13.84 -15.57 0.55
CA LEU A 102 -13.71 -14.15 0.92
C LEU A 102 -12.93 -13.37 -0.13
N LEU A 103 -11.78 -13.88 -0.55
CA LEU A 103 -10.96 -13.24 -1.59
C LEU A 103 -11.75 -13.10 -2.90
N SER A 104 -12.52 -14.11 -3.29
CA SER A 104 -13.35 -14.05 -4.49
C SER A 104 -14.41 -12.94 -4.41
N ASN A 105 -15.07 -12.76 -3.26
CA ASN A 105 -16.05 -11.68 -3.08
C ASN A 105 -15.39 -10.30 -3.11
N ILE A 106 -14.22 -10.15 -2.48
CA ILE A 106 -13.43 -8.92 -2.49
C ILE A 106 -13.08 -8.55 -3.93
N PHE A 107 -12.60 -9.52 -4.71
CA PHE A 107 -12.19 -9.28 -6.08
C PHE A 107 -13.38 -8.99 -7.01
N GLU A 108 -14.51 -9.71 -6.87
CA GLU A 108 -15.73 -9.41 -7.63
C GLU A 108 -16.30 -8.01 -7.30
N ASN A 109 -16.21 -7.59 -6.04
CA ASN A 109 -16.55 -6.22 -5.67
C ASN A 109 -15.58 -5.21 -6.30
N PHE A 110 -14.26 -5.48 -6.25
CA PHE A 110 -13.25 -4.63 -6.90
C PHE A 110 -13.51 -4.50 -8.40
N ARG A 111 -13.79 -5.61 -9.11
CA ARG A 111 -14.22 -5.59 -10.52
C ARG A 111 -15.44 -4.71 -10.74
N SER A 112 -16.46 -4.85 -9.90
CA SER A 112 -17.69 -4.05 -9.97
C SER A 112 -17.42 -2.56 -9.79
N VAL A 113 -16.51 -2.19 -8.88
CA VAL A 113 -16.10 -0.80 -8.65
C VAL A 113 -15.33 -0.26 -9.84
N CYS A 114 -14.33 -0.99 -10.34
CA CYS A 114 -13.53 -0.58 -11.52
C CYS A 114 -14.39 -0.42 -12.77
N MET A 115 -15.34 -1.34 -13.00
CA MET A 115 -16.28 -1.23 -14.11
C MET A 115 -17.17 0.00 -13.99
N LYS A 116 -17.65 0.36 -12.79
CA LYS A 116 -18.45 1.56 -12.57
C LYS A 116 -17.64 2.85 -12.71
N ALA A 117 -16.41 2.86 -12.19
CA ALA A 117 -15.58 4.07 -12.13
C ALA A 117 -14.86 4.37 -13.46
N TYR A 118 -14.31 3.33 -14.10
CA TYR A 118 -13.41 3.47 -15.26
C TYR A 118 -13.95 2.79 -16.52
N ASN A 119 -15.00 1.96 -16.38
CA ASN A 119 -15.48 1.09 -17.45
C ASN A 119 -14.34 0.21 -18.02
N LEU A 120 -13.47 -0.27 -17.14
CA LEU A 120 -12.35 -1.16 -17.40
C LEU A 120 -12.43 -2.32 -16.39
N ASP A 121 -12.32 -3.54 -16.88
CA ASP A 121 -12.36 -4.73 -16.01
C ASP A 121 -10.92 -5.09 -15.61
N PRO A 122 -10.59 -5.11 -14.29
CA PRO A 122 -9.23 -5.33 -13.81
C PRO A 122 -8.68 -6.72 -14.18
N VAL A 123 -9.51 -7.69 -14.58
CA VAL A 123 -9.04 -9.02 -15.01
C VAL A 123 -8.23 -9.01 -16.31
N TRP A 124 -8.31 -7.93 -17.10
CA TRP A 124 -7.51 -7.77 -18.32
C TRP A 124 -6.11 -7.22 -18.06
N TYR A 125 -5.77 -6.95 -16.80
CA TYR A 125 -4.51 -6.33 -16.42
C TYR A 125 -3.72 -7.28 -15.53
N TYR A 126 -2.41 -7.36 -15.77
CA TYR A 126 -1.51 -8.13 -14.91
C TYR A 126 -1.39 -7.52 -13.51
N THR A 127 -1.44 -6.19 -13.40
CA THR A 127 -1.20 -5.46 -12.15
C THR A 127 -2.07 -4.21 -12.05
N ALA A 128 -2.29 -3.74 -10.82
CA ALA A 128 -3.06 -2.51 -10.57
C ALA A 128 -2.47 -1.25 -11.22
N PRO A 129 -1.14 -1.04 -11.29
CA PRO A 129 -0.56 0.09 -12.03
C PRO A 129 -0.96 0.12 -13.51
N GLY A 130 -1.02 -1.04 -14.19
CA GLY A 130 -1.46 -1.11 -15.58
C GLY A 130 -2.92 -0.67 -15.75
N LEU A 131 -3.80 -1.12 -14.85
CA LEU A 131 -5.19 -0.66 -14.82
C LEU A 131 -5.27 0.86 -14.57
N SER A 132 -4.52 1.38 -13.59
CA SER A 132 -4.50 2.80 -13.27
C SER A 132 -4.00 3.64 -14.45
N TRP A 133 -2.98 3.18 -15.16
CA TRP A 133 -2.42 3.84 -16.33
C TRP A 133 -3.44 3.95 -17.46
N ASP A 134 -4.07 2.85 -17.86
CA ASP A 134 -5.09 2.85 -18.91
C ASP A 134 -6.35 3.61 -18.48
N SER A 135 -6.71 3.56 -17.19
CA SER A 135 -7.78 4.38 -16.64
C SER A 135 -7.47 5.87 -16.80
N MET A 136 -6.25 6.30 -16.48
CA MET A 136 -5.79 7.68 -16.65
C MET A 136 -5.83 8.10 -18.13
N LEU A 137 -5.29 7.29 -19.04
CA LEU A 137 -5.29 7.58 -20.48
C LEU A 137 -6.72 7.71 -21.03
N LYS A 138 -7.62 6.80 -20.63
CA LYS A 138 -9.02 6.80 -21.08
C LYS A 138 -9.81 7.99 -20.55
N LEU A 139 -9.60 8.39 -19.30
CA LEU A 139 -10.33 9.50 -18.69
C LEU A 139 -9.86 10.85 -19.22
N THR A 140 -8.56 11.02 -19.42
CA THR A 140 -7.96 12.30 -19.85
C THR A 140 -7.89 12.44 -21.37
N ASN A 141 -7.90 11.33 -22.11
CA ASN A 141 -7.62 11.27 -23.55
C ASN A 141 -6.26 11.90 -23.93
N VAL A 142 -5.33 11.98 -22.97
CA VAL A 142 -3.99 12.52 -23.22
C VAL A 142 -3.22 11.62 -24.17
N LYS A 143 -2.41 12.23 -25.03
CA LYS A 143 -1.46 11.53 -25.89
C LYS A 143 -0.05 11.83 -25.40
N ILE A 144 0.58 10.81 -24.85
CA ILE A 144 1.97 10.87 -24.39
C ILE A 144 2.84 10.30 -25.51
N GLU A 145 3.78 11.09 -25.99
CA GLU A 145 4.76 10.68 -26.99
C GLU A 145 5.80 9.75 -26.35
N LEU A 146 6.23 8.74 -27.11
CA LEU A 146 7.31 7.87 -26.68
C LEU A 146 8.66 8.50 -27.04
N LEU A 147 9.61 8.42 -26.12
CA LEU A 147 11.00 8.77 -26.40
C LEU A 147 11.59 7.73 -27.36
N MET A 148 11.83 8.15 -28.60
CA MET A 148 12.39 7.28 -29.66
C MET A 148 13.90 7.41 -29.79
N ASP A 149 14.46 8.52 -29.30
CA ASP A 149 15.90 8.78 -29.29
C ASP A 149 16.54 8.09 -28.07
N TYR A 150 17.55 7.27 -28.32
CA TYR A 150 18.23 6.48 -27.30
C TYR A 150 19.00 7.36 -26.31
N ASP A 151 19.65 8.42 -26.80
CA ASP A 151 20.43 9.33 -25.96
C ASP A 151 19.51 10.17 -25.09
N MET A 152 18.35 10.61 -25.60
CA MET A 152 17.31 11.27 -24.78
C MET A 152 16.76 10.35 -23.70
N TYR A 153 16.54 9.07 -24.04
CA TYR A 153 16.07 8.10 -23.06
C TYR A 153 17.06 7.93 -21.91
N LEU A 154 18.34 7.71 -22.22
CA LEU A 154 19.40 7.57 -21.22
C LEU A 154 19.56 8.84 -20.38
N PHE A 155 19.48 10.02 -21.02
CA PHE A 155 19.55 11.31 -20.34
C PHE A 155 18.42 11.46 -19.32
N ILE A 156 17.18 11.15 -19.71
CA ILE A 156 16.02 11.22 -18.81
C ILE A 156 16.12 10.15 -17.72
N GLU A 157 16.48 8.91 -18.06
CA GLU A 157 16.62 7.81 -17.11
C GLU A 157 17.65 8.15 -16.02
N LYS A 158 18.80 8.72 -16.39
CA LYS A 158 19.83 9.19 -15.44
C LYS A 158 19.31 10.26 -14.48
N GLY A 159 18.34 11.07 -14.91
CA GLY A 159 17.69 12.11 -14.12
C GLY A 159 16.55 11.63 -13.22
N ILE A 160 16.06 10.39 -13.36
CA ILE A 160 14.97 9.87 -12.53
C ILE A 160 15.50 9.60 -11.12
N GLN A 161 14.93 10.30 -10.14
CA GLN A 161 15.21 10.12 -8.73
C GLN A 161 13.96 9.72 -7.95
N GLY A 162 14.17 9.03 -6.82
CA GLY A 162 13.10 8.71 -5.88
C GLY A 162 12.74 9.89 -4.97
N GLY A 163 11.91 9.63 -3.96
CA GLY A 163 11.63 10.63 -2.93
C GLY A 163 12.86 10.90 -2.06
N ILE A 164 13.06 12.17 -1.68
CA ILE A 164 14.13 12.57 -0.76
C ILE A 164 13.83 11.96 0.63
N SER A 165 14.82 11.28 1.19
CA SER A 165 14.79 10.77 2.57
C SER A 165 16.02 11.27 3.31
N GLN A 166 15.81 12.14 4.32
CA GLN A 166 16.89 12.79 5.06
C GLN A 166 16.63 12.72 6.56
N CYS A 167 17.70 12.47 7.32
CA CYS A 167 17.69 12.46 8.78
C CYS A 167 18.70 13.49 9.29
N CYS A 168 18.23 14.71 9.57
CA CYS A 168 19.08 15.81 10.02
C CYS A 168 19.48 15.66 11.50
N ILE A 169 18.61 15.05 12.31
CA ILE A 169 18.82 14.82 13.74
C ILE A 169 18.63 13.32 14.02
N ARG A 170 19.64 12.68 14.61
CA ARG A 170 19.62 11.23 14.90
C ARG A 170 18.44 10.80 15.78
N CYS A 171 18.04 11.64 16.73
CA CYS A 171 16.89 11.39 17.59
C CYS A 171 16.40 12.72 18.18
N ALA A 172 15.11 13.02 17.96
CA ALA A 172 14.40 14.09 18.64
C ALA A 172 13.38 13.47 19.60
N ARG A 173 13.36 13.92 20.85
CA ARG A 173 12.41 13.44 21.87
C ARG A 173 11.60 14.60 22.40
N ALA A 174 10.28 14.43 22.36
CA ALA A 174 9.37 15.40 22.97
C ALA A 174 9.42 15.30 24.51
N ASN A 175 9.46 16.46 25.16
CA ASN A 175 9.31 16.66 26.60
C ASN A 175 8.14 17.62 26.79
N ASN A 176 6.93 17.09 26.91
CA ASN A 176 5.74 17.89 27.20
C ASN A 176 4.84 17.20 28.22
N LYS A 177 4.01 18.02 28.87
CA LYS A 177 3.13 17.64 29.99
C LYS A 177 2.10 16.54 29.68
N PHE A 178 1.90 16.18 28.42
CA PHE A 178 0.95 15.13 28.02
C PHE A 178 1.60 13.74 27.96
N LEU A 179 2.93 13.66 28.08
CA LEU A 179 3.67 12.39 28.04
C LEU A 179 3.89 11.83 29.46
N PRO A 180 3.85 10.50 29.63
CA PRO A 180 4.02 9.85 30.94
C PRO A 180 5.42 10.06 31.54
N ASN A 181 6.42 10.36 30.71
CA ASN A 181 7.82 10.55 31.08
C ASN A 181 8.23 12.05 31.08
N PHE A 182 7.29 12.96 31.33
CA PHE A 182 7.55 14.40 31.36
C PHE A 182 8.50 14.76 32.52
N GLU A 183 9.54 15.55 32.21
CA GLU A 183 10.50 16.06 33.19
C GLU A 183 10.32 17.59 33.34
N PRO A 184 9.76 18.08 34.48
CA PRO A 184 9.53 19.51 34.69
C PRO A 184 10.81 20.37 34.73
N SER A 185 11.97 19.75 34.95
CA SER A 185 13.28 20.42 34.97
C SER A 185 13.84 20.72 33.58
N LYS A 186 13.33 20.07 32.53
CA LYS A 186 13.76 20.25 31.14
C LYS A 186 12.83 21.20 30.40
N LEU A 187 13.36 21.88 29.39
CA LEU A 187 12.57 22.76 28.52
C LEU A 187 11.43 21.95 27.87
N GLN A 188 10.24 22.56 27.81
CA GLN A 188 9.10 21.95 27.16
C GLN A 188 9.24 22.05 25.64
N ASN A 189 9.05 20.93 24.92
CA ASN A 189 9.03 20.90 23.47
C ASN A 189 8.00 19.89 22.92
N PHE A 190 7.65 20.05 21.66
CA PHE A 190 6.66 19.25 20.95
C PHE A 190 7.25 18.78 19.62
N LEU A 191 6.77 17.63 19.14
CA LEU A 191 7.08 17.14 17.81
C LEU A 191 5.84 17.34 16.93
N LEU A 192 6.06 17.84 15.73
CA LEU A 192 5.02 18.02 14.71
C LEU A 192 5.29 17.02 13.60
N CYS A 193 4.29 16.19 13.29
CA CYS A 193 4.32 15.31 12.13
C CYS A 193 3.39 15.89 11.07
N LEU A 194 3.93 16.17 9.89
CA LEU A 194 3.19 16.66 8.73
C LEU A 194 3.27 15.60 7.64
N ASP A 195 2.12 15.30 7.02
CA ASP A 195 2.02 14.40 5.88
C ASP A 195 1.27 15.09 4.76
N ALA A 196 1.85 15.08 3.56
CA ALA A 196 1.25 15.69 2.39
C ALA A 196 0.28 14.70 1.73
N ASN A 197 -1.02 14.99 1.82
CA ASN A 197 -2.07 14.18 1.19
C ASN A 197 -1.86 14.12 -0.33
N ASN A 198 -1.61 12.92 -0.86
CA ASN A 198 -1.48 12.66 -2.30
C ASN A 198 -0.42 13.53 -3.00
N LEU A 199 0.79 13.62 -2.42
CA LEU A 199 1.91 14.42 -2.93
C LEU A 199 2.16 14.22 -4.43
N TYR A 200 2.31 12.97 -4.89
CA TYR A 200 2.53 12.67 -6.30
C TYR A 200 1.33 13.01 -7.18
N GLY A 201 0.10 12.83 -6.71
CA GLY A 201 -1.09 13.22 -7.46
C GLY A 201 -1.19 14.74 -7.65
N TRP A 202 -0.79 15.53 -6.64
CA TRP A 202 -0.66 16.98 -6.77
C TRP A 202 0.42 17.36 -7.79
N ALA A 203 1.59 16.71 -7.73
CA ALA A 203 2.67 16.92 -8.70
C ALA A 203 2.24 16.55 -10.13
N MET A 204 1.52 15.44 -10.31
CA MET A 204 0.97 15.02 -11.60
C MET A 204 -0.15 15.93 -12.12
N SER A 205 -0.69 16.81 -11.28
CA SER A 205 -1.68 17.83 -11.69
C SER A 205 -1.02 19.14 -12.14
N GLN A 206 0.30 19.27 -12.00
CA GLN A 206 1.08 20.39 -12.53
C GLN A 206 1.35 20.19 -14.04
N PRO A 207 1.82 21.21 -14.76
CA PRO A 207 2.28 21.04 -16.14
C PRO A 207 3.35 19.95 -16.26
N LEU A 208 3.16 19.01 -17.18
CA LEU A 208 4.07 17.88 -17.44
C LEU A 208 4.53 17.85 -18.88
N LEU A 209 5.69 17.23 -19.11
CA LEU A 209 6.23 16.95 -20.45
C LEU A 209 5.46 15.80 -21.09
N LEU A 210 4.75 16.08 -22.20
CA LEU A 210 3.88 15.10 -22.85
C LEU A 210 4.31 14.74 -24.27
N ASN A 211 4.90 15.68 -25.03
CA ASN A 211 5.24 15.50 -26.44
C ASN A 211 6.22 16.57 -26.95
N ASN A 212 6.60 16.44 -28.21
CA ASN A 212 7.55 17.26 -28.97
C ASN A 212 8.95 17.28 -28.36
N PHE A 213 9.42 16.11 -27.92
CA PHE A 213 10.77 15.96 -27.33
C PHE A 213 11.85 16.26 -28.37
N LYS A 214 12.72 17.24 -28.07
CA LYS A 214 13.79 17.70 -28.95
C LYS A 214 14.98 18.17 -28.14
N TRP A 215 16.18 17.93 -28.66
CA TRP A 215 17.39 18.58 -28.18
C TRP A 215 17.34 20.07 -28.50
N VAL A 216 17.90 20.88 -27.61
CA VAL A 216 18.01 22.33 -27.74
C VAL A 216 19.46 22.72 -27.54
N ASP A 217 20.10 23.28 -28.56
CA ASP A 217 21.54 23.59 -28.53
C ASP A 217 21.87 24.82 -27.67
N PHE A 218 20.98 25.82 -27.64
CA PHE A 218 21.15 27.05 -26.88
C PHE A 218 19.86 27.45 -26.18
N LEU A 219 19.94 27.65 -24.87
CA LEU A 219 18.84 28.12 -24.04
C LEU A 219 19.36 29.20 -23.08
N ASP A 220 18.67 30.33 -23.07
CA ASP A 220 18.86 31.37 -22.06
C ASP A 220 18.04 31.00 -20.82
N VAL A 221 18.71 30.41 -19.82
CA VAL A 221 18.07 29.84 -18.62
C VAL A 221 17.42 30.92 -17.76
N ASP A 222 17.97 32.14 -17.74
CA ASP A 222 17.48 33.24 -16.92
C ASP A 222 16.13 33.81 -17.39
N HIS A 223 15.72 33.46 -18.62
CA HIS A 223 14.52 33.99 -19.27
C HIS A 223 13.47 32.91 -19.58
N ILE A 224 13.53 31.76 -18.91
CA ILE A 224 12.52 30.70 -19.03
C ILE A 224 11.20 31.15 -18.38
N ASN A 225 10.11 31.04 -19.14
CA ASN A 225 8.76 31.21 -18.57
C ASN A 225 8.30 29.88 -17.95
N GLU A 226 8.28 29.81 -16.62
CA GLU A 226 7.84 28.64 -15.85
C GLU A 226 6.39 28.23 -16.12
N ASN A 227 5.54 29.18 -16.55
CA ASN A 227 4.14 28.94 -16.90
C ASN A 227 3.93 28.88 -18.42
N GLY A 228 5.01 28.72 -19.19
CA GLY A 228 4.97 28.61 -20.64
C GLY A 228 4.47 27.24 -21.12
N GLU A 229 4.18 27.16 -22.42
CA GLU A 229 3.80 25.89 -23.08
C GLU A 229 4.99 24.94 -23.31
N LYS A 230 6.21 25.42 -23.05
CA LYS A 230 7.45 24.66 -23.21
C LYS A 230 8.08 24.43 -21.84
N ALA A 231 8.49 23.20 -21.59
CA ALA A 231 9.30 22.83 -20.45
C ALA A 231 10.66 22.30 -20.93
N TYR A 232 11.65 22.41 -20.05
CA TYR A 232 13.04 22.07 -20.33
C TYR A 232 13.57 21.13 -19.24
N ILE A 233 14.31 20.11 -19.64
CA ILE A 233 15.12 19.30 -18.73
C ILE A 233 16.57 19.71 -18.97
N LEU A 234 17.28 20.08 -17.91
CA LEU A 234 18.62 20.65 -17.98
C LEU A 234 19.61 19.80 -17.19
N GLU A 235 20.79 19.56 -17.76
CA GLU A 235 21.97 19.09 -17.03
C GLU A 235 22.92 20.29 -16.97
N VAL A 236 23.20 20.78 -15.76
CA VAL A 236 23.95 22.02 -15.52
C VAL A 236 24.94 21.82 -14.39
N ASP A 237 26.02 22.60 -14.43
CA ASP A 237 26.89 22.79 -13.28
C ASP A 237 26.32 23.92 -12.41
N LEU A 238 26.21 23.66 -11.11
CA LEU A 238 25.69 24.63 -10.14
C LEU A 238 26.82 25.13 -9.25
N GLU A 239 27.02 26.45 -9.23
CA GLU A 239 27.85 27.09 -8.21
C GLU A 239 26.99 27.35 -6.96
N TYR A 240 27.36 26.74 -5.83
CA TYR A 240 26.59 26.85 -4.60
C TYR A 240 27.37 27.66 -3.53
N PRO A 241 26.98 28.92 -3.26
CA PRO A 241 27.74 29.82 -2.40
C PRO A 241 27.97 29.26 -1.00
N GLU A 242 29.24 29.29 -0.53
CA GLU A 242 29.63 28.79 0.79
C GLU A 242 28.82 29.41 1.94
N SER A 243 28.42 30.67 1.80
CA SER A 243 27.62 31.38 2.80
C SER A 243 26.23 30.76 3.05
N LEU A 244 25.75 29.90 2.16
CA LEU A 244 24.44 29.23 2.28
C LEU A 244 24.53 27.81 2.84
N HIS A 245 25.73 27.23 2.95
CA HIS A 245 25.92 25.82 3.28
C HIS A 245 25.37 25.48 4.67
N ASP A 246 25.68 26.29 5.69
CA ASP A 246 25.17 26.08 7.05
C ASP A 246 23.65 26.24 7.11
N TYR A 247 23.10 27.20 6.36
CA TYR A 247 21.67 27.52 6.38
C TYR A 247 20.82 26.43 5.71
N HIS A 248 21.29 25.82 4.62
CA HIS A 248 20.60 24.71 3.96
C HIS A 248 21.12 23.32 4.37
N SER A 249 21.88 23.22 5.46
CA SER A 249 22.45 21.95 5.93
C SER A 249 21.39 20.87 6.19
N GLU A 250 20.18 21.28 6.57
CA GLU A 250 19.05 20.38 6.81
C GLU A 250 18.29 19.98 5.54
N LEU A 251 18.37 20.76 4.45
CA LEU A 251 17.72 20.46 3.18
C LEU A 251 18.43 21.20 2.02
N PRO A 252 19.50 20.63 1.45
CA PRO A 252 20.20 21.23 0.32
C PRO A 252 19.28 21.36 -0.91
N LEU A 253 19.48 22.42 -1.71
CA LEU A 253 18.61 22.74 -2.87
C LEU A 253 18.78 21.80 -4.08
N ALA A 254 19.90 21.09 -4.17
CA ALA A 254 20.20 20.09 -5.20
C ALA A 254 21.10 18.98 -4.60
N PRO A 255 20.54 18.08 -3.77
CA PRO A 255 21.28 17.06 -3.03
C PRO A 255 21.69 15.84 -3.87
#